data_AF-A0A849DFD2-F1
#
_entry.id   AF-A0A849DFD2-F1
#
_cell.length_a   1.000
_cell.length_b   1.000
_cell.length_c   1.000
_cell.angle_alpha   90.00
_cell.angle_beta   90.00
_cell.angle_gamma   90.00
#
_symmetry.space_group_name_H-M   'P 1'
#
loop_
_entity.id
_entity.type
_entity.pdbx_description
1 polymer ?
#
loop_
_entity_poly.entity_id
_entity_poly.type
_entity_poly.pdbx_seq_one_letter_code
_entity_poly.pdbx_strand_id
1 'polypeptide(L)' 'TGCSFSSAIAASLALGQTLEHSISIAKKFISDALKSAPQIGHGPGPINHKIGGEYVEYA' A
#
# COMPACT_ATOMS: atom_id res chain seq x y z
N THR A 1 -1.11 8.43 -4.71
CA THR A 1 -1.75 7.44 -3.80
C THR A 1 -2.60 6.42 -4.56
N GLY A 2 -3.48 6.83 -5.48
CA GLY A 2 -4.33 5.91 -6.26
C GLY A 2 -3.59 4.81 -7.01
N CYS A 3 -2.53 5.14 -7.77
CA CYS A 3 -1.76 4.13 -8.51
C CYS A 3 -1.23 3.01 -7.59
N SER A 4 -0.65 3.39 -6.45
CA SER A 4 -0.10 2.41 -5.51
C SER A 4 -1.18 1.57 -4.81
N PHE A 5 -2.37 2.14 -4.57
CA PHE A 5 -3.52 1.37 -4.06
C PHE A 5 -3.96 0.31 -5.07
N SER A 6 -4.14 0.71 -6.34
CA SER A 6 -4.52 -0.21 -7.41
C SER A 6 -3.45 -1.28 -7.66
N SER A 7 -2.16 -0.92 -7.61
CA SER A 7 -1.06 -1.89 -7.73
C SER A 7 -1.07 -2.92 -6.60
N ALA A 8 -1.35 -2.50 -5.35
CA ALA A 8 -1.43 -3.42 -4.22
C ALA A 8 -2.62 -4.40 -4.36
N ILE A 9 -3.78 -3.94 -4.85
CA ILE A 9 -4.92 -4.82 -5.16
C ILE A 9 -4.53 -5.83 -6.23
N ALA A 10 -3.95 -5.35 -7.35
CA ALA A 10 -3.57 -6.21 -8.46
C ALA A 10 -2.55 -7.29 -8.05
N ALA A 11 -1.55 -6.91 -7.23
CA ALA A 11 -0.56 -7.85 -6.70
C ALA A 11 -1.20 -8.90 -5.78
N SER A 12 -2.08 -8.48 -4.86
CA SER A 12 -2.78 -9.40 -3.95
C SER A 12 -3.69 -10.37 -4.69
N LEU A 13 -4.40 -9.90 -5.73
CA LEU A 13 -5.19 -10.76 -6.61
C LEU A 13 -4.31 -11.76 -7.38
N ALA A 14 -3.15 -11.32 -7.88
CA ALA A 14 -2.20 -12.20 -8.56
C ALA A 14 -1.63 -13.30 -7.63
N LEU A 15 -1.62 -13.05 -6.32
CA LEU A 15 -1.27 -14.04 -5.28
C LEU A 15 -2.45 -14.96 -4.90
N GLY A 16 -3.62 -14.82 -5.55
CA GLY A 16 -4.77 -15.70 -5.35
C GLY A 16 -5.72 -15.29 -4.23
N GLN A 17 -5.56 -14.11 -3.66
CA GLN A 17 -6.46 -13.59 -2.62
C GLN A 17 -7.83 -13.22 -3.22
N THR A 18 -8.88 -13.22 -2.39
CA THR A 18 -10.19 -12.71 -2.82
C THR A 18 -10.13 -11.20 -3.07
N LEU A 19 -11.11 -10.66 -3.81
CA LEU A 19 -11.18 -9.22 -4.06
C LEU A 19 -11.32 -8.43 -2.77
N GLU A 20 -12.20 -8.86 -1.87
CA GLU A 20 -12.43 -8.23 -0.57
C GLU A 20 -11.15 -8.23 0.27
N HIS A 21 -10.44 -9.35 0.31
CA HIS A 21 -9.20 -9.44 1.06
C HIS A 21 -8.10 -8.56 0.44
N SER A 22 -7.99 -8.56 -0.89
CA SER A 22 -7.05 -7.73 -1.63
C SER A 22 -7.28 -6.24 -1.42
N ILE A 23 -8.53 -5.81 -1.33
CA ILE A 23 -8.89 -4.42 -1.00
C ILE A 23 -8.48 -4.10 0.45
N SER A 24 -8.71 -5.01 1.39
CA SER A 24 -8.30 -4.84 2.80
C SER A 24 -6.78 -4.67 2.92
N ILE A 25 -6.04 -5.56 2.28
CA ILE A 25 -4.57 -5.52 2.17
C ILE A 25 -4.09 -4.19 1.60
N ALA A 26 -4.65 -3.76 0.46
CA ALA A 26 -4.24 -2.52 -0.19
C ALA A 26 -4.53 -1.27 0.66
N LYS A 27 -5.63 -1.27 1.43
CA LYS A 27 -5.94 -0.16 2.35
C LYS A 27 -4.92 -0.08 3.48
N LYS A 28 -4.52 -1.21 4.04
CA LYS A 28 -3.49 -1.26 5.09
C LYS A 28 -2.14 -0.79 4.53
N PHE A 29 -1.73 -1.32 3.39
CA PHE A 29 -0.51 -0.91 2.68
C PHE A 29 -0.42 0.61 2.48
N ILE A 30 -1.47 1.22 1.92
CA ILE A 30 -1.47 2.67 1.67
C ILE A 30 -1.50 3.48 2.95
N SER A 31 -2.25 3.05 3.96
CA SER A 31 -2.34 3.76 5.24
C SER A 31 -0.98 3.85 5.90
N ASP A 32 -0.22 2.76 5.92
CA ASP A 32 1.07 2.74 6.59
C ASP A 32 2.17 3.41 5.75
N ALA A 33 2.10 3.28 4.42
CA ALA A 33 2.96 4.02 3.50
C ALA A 33 2.79 5.55 3.61
N LEU A 34 1.56 6.02 3.88
CA LEU A 34 1.27 7.43 4.08
C LEU A 34 1.73 7.94 5.45
N LYS A 35 1.50 7.16 6.53
CA LYS A 35 1.95 7.54 7.88
C LYS A 35 3.47 7.64 7.98
N SER A 36 4.18 6.82 7.22
CA SER A 36 5.65 6.78 7.19
C SER A 36 6.25 7.52 5.99
N ALA A 37 5.45 8.34 5.31
CA ALA A 37 5.88 9.11 4.16
C ALA A 37 7.06 10.05 4.53
N PRO A 38 8.15 10.06 3.76
CA PRO A 38 9.25 10.95 4.02
C PRO A 38 8.89 12.39 3.65
N GLN A 39 9.28 13.34 4.50
CA GLN A 39 9.05 14.76 4.29
C GLN A 39 10.11 15.35 3.36
N ILE A 40 9.99 15.06 2.06
CA ILE A 40 10.91 15.53 1.01
C ILE A 40 10.31 16.74 0.30
N GLY A 41 11.04 17.86 0.32
CA GLY A 41 10.63 19.11 -0.31
C GLY A 41 9.61 19.90 0.51
N HIS A 42 8.95 20.87 -0.14
CA HIS A 42 8.05 21.84 0.51
C HIS A 42 6.55 21.62 0.19
N GLY A 43 6.20 20.47 -0.42
CA GLY A 43 4.84 20.16 -0.86
C GLY A 43 4.47 18.69 -0.58
N PRO A 44 3.39 18.16 -1.19
CA PRO A 44 3.00 16.77 -1.04
C PRO A 44 4.13 15.83 -1.48
N GLY A 45 4.68 15.10 -0.51
CA GLY A 45 5.78 14.18 -0.73
C GLY A 45 5.34 12.81 -1.26
N PRO A 46 6.31 11.96 -1.68
CA PRO A 46 6.04 10.58 -2.02
C PRO A 46 5.59 9.79 -0.78
N ILE A 47 4.92 8.66 -0.99
CA ILE A 47 4.64 7.69 0.08
C ILE A 47 5.86 6.79 0.32
N ASN A 48 5.87 6.08 1.44
CA ASN A 48 6.89 5.09 1.75
C ASN A 48 6.42 3.66 1.41
N HIS A 49 6.72 3.20 0.19
CA HIS A 49 6.29 1.88 -0.27
C HIS A 49 6.88 0.72 0.53
N LYS A 50 8.09 0.86 1.07
CA LYS A 50 8.76 -0.21 1.82
C LYS A 50 8.00 -0.54 3.10
N ILE A 51 7.76 0.48 3.93
CA ILE A 51 7.01 0.32 5.19
C ILE A 51 5.57 -0.14 4.93
N GLY A 52 4.93 0.35 3.85
CA GLY A 52 3.61 -0.12 3.46
C GLY A 52 3.54 -1.63 3.22
N GLY A 53 4.61 -2.23 2.66
CA GLY A 53 4.66 -3.65 2.30
C GLY A 53 5.04 -4.61 3.44
N GLU A 54 5.73 -4.12 4.48
CA GLU A 54 6.32 -4.97 5.53
C GLU A 54 5.29 -5.76 6.37
N TYR A 55 4.05 -5.29 6.47
CA TYR A 55 3.01 -5.90 7.33
C TYR A 55 1.93 -6.68 6.56
N VAL A 56 2.14 -6.91 5.26
CA VAL A 56 1.17 -7.52 4.35
C VAL A 56 1.40 -9.03 4.17
N GLU A 57 2.61 -9.51 4.46
CA GLU A 57 3.02 -10.92 4.29
C GLU A 57 2.34 -11.91 5.26
N TYR A 58 1.59 -11.41 6.25
CA TYR A 58 0.94 -12.21 7.29
C TYR A 58 -0.60 -12.17 7.26
N ALA A 59 -1.20 -11.65 6.19
CA ALA A 59 -2.66 -11.59 6.03
C ALA A 59 -3.16 -12.69 5.07
#